data_AF-A0A238J1X2-F1
#
_entry.id   AF-A0A238J1X2-F1
#
_cell.length_a   1.000
_cell.length_b   1.000
_cell.length_c   1.000
_cell.angle_alpha   90.00
_cell.angle_beta   90.00
_cell.angle_gamma   90.00
#
_symmetry.space_group_name_H-M   'P 1'
#
loop_
_entity.id
_entity.type
_entity.pdbx_description
1 polymer ?
#
loop_
_entity_poly.entity_id
_entity_poly.type
_entity_poly.pdbx_seq_one_letter_code
_entity_poly.pdbx_strand_id
1 'polypeptide(L)'
;MTSGQNILRLAAGLCLAFVTAFSAAATERGPVTNLPMPRFVSLKAEEGNVRRGPSLSHRIDWVFTRRNMPLELTAEYGNWRRVRDRDGVGGWVHYSLLSGVRHVIIESDMTPMLIKPDPESPVNAMAESGVIARLMSCGLDWCRISAGGSSGWVEKRGLWGVRPDEIKD
;
A
#
# COMPACT_ATOMS: atom_id res chain seq x y z
N MET A 1 28.80 -78.94 -7.87
CA MET A 1 29.75 -77.93 -7.35
C MET A 1 29.78 -76.77 -8.32
N THR A 2 29.75 -75.54 -7.78
CA THR A 2 29.56 -74.24 -8.46
C THR A 2 28.13 -73.98 -8.98
N SER A 3 27.54 -72.79 -8.92
CA SER A 3 27.67 -71.55 -8.14
C SER A 3 26.55 -70.64 -8.69
N GLY A 4 25.84 -69.87 -7.87
CA GLY A 4 24.86 -68.91 -8.40
C GLY A 4 23.90 -68.34 -7.37
N GLN A 5 24.42 -67.57 -6.42
CA GLN A 5 23.63 -66.78 -5.47
C GLN A 5 22.90 -65.64 -6.21
N ASN A 6 21.57 -65.67 -6.24
CA ASN A 6 20.76 -64.53 -6.64
C ASN A 6 20.62 -63.57 -5.45
N ILE A 7 21.27 -62.42 -5.56
CA ILE A 7 21.23 -61.33 -4.60
C ILE A 7 19.87 -60.64 -4.72
N LEU A 8 19.04 -60.76 -3.68
CA LEU A 8 17.82 -59.98 -3.50
C LEU A 8 18.23 -58.53 -3.18
N ARG A 9 18.06 -57.59 -4.12
CA ARG A 9 18.24 -56.15 -3.86
C ARG A 9 16.95 -55.57 -3.27
N LEU A 10 16.93 -55.33 -1.95
CA LEU A 10 15.97 -54.42 -1.34
C LEU A 10 16.26 -52.99 -1.85
N ALA A 11 15.40 -52.46 -2.69
CA ALA A 11 15.37 -51.03 -2.98
C ALA A 11 14.70 -50.31 -1.81
N ALA A 12 15.48 -49.73 -0.91
CA ALA A 12 15.00 -48.81 0.11
C ALA A 12 14.54 -47.52 -0.59
N GLY A 13 13.23 -47.32 -0.68
CA GLY A 13 12.62 -46.09 -1.21
C GLY A 13 12.92 -44.91 -0.30
N LEU A 14 13.81 -44.02 -0.73
CA LEU A 14 14.13 -42.77 -0.06
C LEU A 14 13.01 -41.75 -0.36
N CYS A 15 12.03 -41.65 0.54
CA CYS A 15 11.06 -40.53 0.52
C CYS A 15 11.78 -39.22 0.87
N LEU A 16 12.17 -38.44 -0.15
CA LEU A 16 12.56 -37.04 0.05
C LEU A 16 11.32 -36.21 0.38
N ALA A 17 11.13 -35.89 1.66
CA ALA A 17 10.18 -34.87 2.08
C ALA A 17 10.73 -33.49 1.69
N PHE A 18 10.18 -32.90 0.63
CA PHE A 18 10.39 -31.49 0.29
C PHE A 18 9.69 -30.61 1.33
N VAL A 19 10.43 -30.17 2.35
CA VAL A 19 9.95 -29.14 3.28
C VAL A 19 10.05 -27.79 2.58
N THR A 20 8.95 -27.32 2.01
CA THR A 20 8.85 -25.94 1.50
C THR A 20 8.83 -24.98 2.69
N ALA A 21 9.95 -24.34 2.98
CA ALA A 21 10.01 -23.25 3.95
C ALA A 21 9.22 -22.05 3.40
N PHE A 22 8.04 -21.79 3.96
CA PHE A 22 7.34 -20.52 3.75
C PHE A 22 8.09 -19.42 4.51
N SER A 23 8.88 -18.62 3.81
CA SER A 23 9.42 -17.38 4.37
C SER A 23 8.28 -16.36 4.47
N ALA A 24 7.84 -16.06 5.69
CA ALA A 24 7.05 -14.86 5.95
C ALA A 24 7.95 -13.65 5.65
N ALA A 25 7.62 -12.87 4.62
CA ALA A 25 8.32 -11.62 4.34
C ALA A 25 8.14 -10.68 5.53
N ALA A 26 9.21 -10.45 6.30
CA ALA A 26 9.19 -9.46 7.36
C ALA A 26 8.93 -8.09 6.75
N THR A 27 7.92 -7.37 7.26
CA THR A 27 7.66 -5.99 6.86
C THR A 27 8.90 -5.15 7.16
N GLU A 28 9.58 -4.69 6.11
CA GLU A 28 10.75 -3.82 6.28
C GLU A 28 10.35 -2.54 7.03
N ARG A 29 11.21 -2.07 7.92
CA ARG A 29 10.99 -0.84 8.69
C ARG A 29 11.92 0.27 8.21
N GLY A 30 11.41 1.50 8.24
CA GLY A 30 12.15 2.69 7.85
C GLY A 30 13.32 2.99 8.78
N PRO A 31 14.53 3.29 8.25
CA PRO A 31 15.71 3.55 9.06
C PRO A 31 15.64 4.83 9.92
N VAL A 32 14.66 5.71 9.68
CA VAL A 32 14.52 6.98 10.42
C VAL A 32 13.33 6.95 11.38
N THR A 33 12.16 6.51 10.93
CA THR A 33 10.94 6.49 11.76
C THR A 33 10.66 5.16 12.44
N ASN A 34 11.36 4.10 12.05
CA ASN A 34 11.09 2.72 12.47
C ASN A 34 9.64 2.26 12.21
N LEU A 35 8.94 2.91 11.27
CA LEU A 35 7.60 2.53 10.83
C LEU A 35 7.68 1.55 9.65
N PRO A 36 6.64 0.71 9.44
CA PRO A 36 6.53 -0.14 8.26
C PRO A 36 6.79 0.60 6.94
N MET A 37 7.51 -0.03 6.03
CA MET A 37 7.73 0.42 4.67
C MET A 37 7.49 -0.71 3.67
N PRO A 38 6.99 -0.38 2.47
CA PRO A 38 6.42 0.91 2.09
C PRO A 38 5.11 1.20 2.85
N ARG A 39 4.73 2.47 2.95
CA ARG A 39 3.48 2.89 3.60
C ARG A 39 2.91 4.15 2.96
N PHE A 40 1.60 4.35 3.08
CA PHE A 40 0.98 5.56 2.58
C PHE A 40 1.01 6.71 3.58
N VAL A 41 1.25 7.90 3.06
CA VAL A 41 1.16 9.20 3.72
C VAL A 41 0.36 10.14 2.82
N SER A 42 0.09 11.36 3.27
CA SER A 42 -0.54 12.38 2.42
C SER A 42 0.26 13.67 2.40
N LEU A 43 0.20 14.40 1.29
CA LEU A 43 0.66 15.78 1.23
C LEU A 43 -0.21 16.65 2.15
N LYS A 44 0.39 17.41 3.06
CA LYS A 44 -0.33 18.38 3.91
C LYS A 44 -0.06 19.83 3.54
N ALA A 45 0.84 20.10 2.61
CA ALA A 45 1.02 21.42 2.03
C ALA A 45 0.13 21.58 0.80
N GLU A 46 -0.09 22.81 0.34
CA GLU A 46 -0.71 23.05 -0.99
C GLU A 46 0.22 22.56 -2.11
N GLU A 47 1.52 22.78 -1.92
CA GLU A 47 2.55 22.35 -2.85
C GLU A 47 3.61 21.46 -2.18
N GLY A 48 4.00 20.41 -2.88
CA GLY A 48 5.01 19.44 -2.48
C GLY A 48 6.16 19.39 -3.47
N ASN A 49 7.25 20.10 -3.17
CA ASN A 49 8.46 20.06 -3.99
C ASN A 49 9.14 18.70 -3.90
N VAL A 50 9.20 17.99 -5.03
CA VAL A 50 9.82 16.68 -5.16
C VAL A 50 11.18 16.84 -5.81
N ARG A 51 12.21 16.38 -5.11
CA ARG A 51 13.60 16.53 -5.52
C ARG A 51 14.20 15.21 -5.97
N ARG A 52 15.21 15.29 -6.83
CA ARG A 52 15.98 14.11 -7.27
C ARG A 52 16.68 13.36 -6.14
N GLY A 53 17.13 14.09 -5.12
CA GLY A 53 17.87 13.53 -3.97
C GLY A 53 17.46 14.18 -2.65
N PRO A 54 17.87 13.60 -1.51
CA PRO A 54 17.45 14.03 -0.17
C PRO A 54 18.25 15.24 0.34
N SER A 55 18.22 16.34 -0.40
CA SER A 55 18.85 17.61 -0.03
C SER A 55 18.21 18.79 -0.77
N LEU A 56 18.26 19.98 -0.17
CA LEU A 56 17.80 21.23 -0.79
C LEU A 56 18.62 21.64 -2.02
N SER A 57 19.85 21.13 -2.16
CA SER A 57 20.70 21.40 -3.32
C SER A 57 20.31 20.62 -4.58
N HIS A 58 19.54 19.54 -4.45
CA HIS A 58 19.05 18.79 -5.61
C HIS A 58 17.90 19.52 -6.31
N ARG A 59 17.89 19.47 -7.64
CA ARG A 59 16.82 20.04 -8.47
C ARG A 59 15.45 19.44 -8.13
N ILE A 60 14.42 20.27 -8.23
CA ILE A 60 13.02 19.88 -8.19
C ILE A 60 12.67 19.27 -9.54
N ASP A 61 12.34 17.99 -9.56
CA ASP A 61 11.96 17.27 -10.78
C ASP A 61 10.42 17.19 -10.92
N TRP A 62 9.67 17.44 -9.83
CA TRP A 62 8.21 17.45 -9.83
C TRP A 62 7.65 18.33 -8.71
N VAL A 63 6.44 18.86 -8.87
CA VAL A 63 5.70 19.58 -7.83
C VAL A 63 4.29 19.00 -7.73
N PHE A 64 3.96 18.39 -6.60
CA PHE A 64 2.58 18.03 -6.29
C PHE A 64 1.82 19.30 -5.92
N THR A 65 0.63 19.52 -6.49
CA THR A 65 -0.15 20.77 -6.30
C THR A 65 -1.50 20.53 -5.61
N ARG A 66 -1.71 19.35 -5.04
CA ARG A 66 -2.96 18.97 -4.39
C ARG A 66 -2.71 18.58 -2.94
N ARG A 67 -3.18 19.40 -2.01
CA ARG A 67 -3.29 19.02 -0.59
C ARG A 67 -4.08 17.72 -0.46
N ASN A 68 -3.73 16.92 0.54
CA ASN A 68 -4.30 15.61 0.85
C ASN A 68 -4.03 14.53 -0.20
N MET A 69 -3.27 14.83 -1.26
CA MET A 69 -2.85 13.82 -2.24
C MET A 69 -2.15 12.67 -1.49
N PRO A 70 -2.67 11.43 -1.60
CA PRO A 70 -2.01 10.28 -1.03
C PRO A 70 -0.71 10.01 -1.80
N LEU A 71 0.28 9.49 -1.08
CA LEU A 71 1.62 9.22 -1.59
C LEU A 71 2.14 7.96 -0.91
N GLU A 72 2.75 7.07 -1.69
CA GLU A 72 3.44 5.92 -1.13
C GLU A 72 4.88 6.28 -0.77
N LEU A 73 5.19 6.22 0.51
CA LEU A 73 6.53 6.35 1.05
C LEU A 73 7.29 5.04 0.90
N THR A 74 8.39 5.08 0.16
CA THR A 74 9.20 3.91 -0.22
C THR A 74 10.59 3.90 0.40
N ALA A 75 11.10 5.07 0.85
CA ALA A 75 12.38 5.15 1.55
C ALA A 75 12.46 6.36 2.48
N GLU A 76 13.43 6.33 3.38
CA GLU A 76 13.67 7.35 4.40
C GLU A 76 15.16 7.69 4.47
N TYR A 77 15.49 8.98 4.57
CA TYR A 77 16.85 9.45 4.77
C TYR A 77 16.85 10.79 5.51
N GLY A 78 17.31 10.81 6.77
CA GLY A 78 17.25 12.01 7.62
C GLY A 78 15.85 12.65 7.59
N ASN A 79 15.77 13.92 7.20
CA ASN A 79 14.51 14.67 7.11
C ASN A 79 13.73 14.45 5.79
N TRP A 80 14.14 13.49 4.96
CA TRP A 80 13.61 13.28 3.63
C TRP A 80 12.91 11.93 3.50
N ARG A 81 11.80 11.95 2.77
CA ARG A 81 11.01 10.77 2.44
C ARG A 81 10.98 10.61 0.93
N ARG A 82 11.35 9.43 0.43
CA ARG A 82 11.14 9.11 -0.98
C ARG A 82 9.70 8.65 -1.15
N VAL A 83 8.96 9.37 -1.98
CA VAL A 83 7.54 9.15 -2.22
C VAL A 83 7.26 8.94 -3.69
N ARG A 84 6.16 8.26 -4.01
CA ARG A 84 5.58 8.18 -5.35
C ARG A 84 4.07 8.29 -5.31
N ASP A 85 3.47 8.84 -6.36
CA ASP A 85 2.03 8.86 -6.55
C ASP A 85 1.52 7.57 -7.23
N ARG A 86 0.24 7.58 -7.61
CA ARG A 86 -0.44 6.48 -8.29
C ARG A 86 0.21 6.11 -9.62
N ASP A 87 0.75 7.08 -10.33
CA ASP A 87 1.36 6.89 -11.65
C ASP A 87 2.85 6.53 -11.51
N GLY A 88 3.35 6.36 -10.28
CA GLY A 88 4.74 6.04 -9.98
C GLY A 88 5.67 7.25 -10.03
N VAL A 89 5.14 8.46 -10.24
CA VAL A 89 5.92 9.70 -10.32
C VAL A 89 6.23 10.18 -8.91
N GLY A 90 7.48 10.59 -8.68
CA GLY A 90 7.91 11.04 -7.36
C GLY A 90 9.41 11.18 -7.20
N GLY A 91 9.86 11.13 -5.95
CA GLY A 91 11.21 11.47 -5.53
C GLY A 91 11.26 11.86 -4.06
N TRP A 92 12.22 12.70 -3.69
CA TRP A 92 12.46 13.08 -2.29
C TRP A 92 11.70 14.33 -1.90
N VAL A 93 10.91 14.21 -0.83
CA VAL A 93 10.12 15.29 -0.24
C VAL A 93 10.54 15.47 1.22
N HIS A 94 10.65 16.72 1.66
CA HIS A 94 10.94 17.01 3.06
C HIS A 94 9.75 16.60 3.94
N TYR A 95 10.00 15.94 5.07
CA TYR A 95 8.94 15.36 5.91
C TYR A 95 7.92 16.40 6.40
N SER A 96 8.32 17.67 6.52
CA SER A 96 7.45 18.76 6.96
C SER A 96 6.32 19.06 5.97
N LEU A 97 6.34 18.56 4.74
CA LEU A 97 5.26 18.67 3.76
C LEU A 97 4.27 17.51 3.83
N LEU A 98 4.56 16.49 4.65
CA LEU A 98 3.80 15.24 4.73
C LEU A 98 3.03 15.13 6.05
N SER A 99 1.97 14.33 6.01
CA SER A 99 1.12 13.97 7.16
C SER A 99 0.83 12.47 7.16
N GLY A 100 0.68 11.91 8.37
CA GLY A 100 0.18 10.55 8.56
C GLY A 100 -1.34 10.42 8.42
N VAL A 101 -2.08 11.52 8.29
CA VAL A 101 -3.52 11.47 7.99
C VAL A 101 -3.70 10.81 6.63
N ARG A 102 -4.46 9.72 6.59
CA ARG A 102 -4.61 8.86 5.42
C ARG A 102 -5.73 9.36 4.51
N HIS A 103 -5.40 9.44 3.23
CA HIS A 103 -6.35 9.66 2.15
C HIS A 103 -6.19 8.53 1.13
N VAL A 104 -7.21 8.38 0.30
CA VAL A 104 -7.26 7.44 -0.81
C VAL A 104 -7.78 8.15 -2.05
N ILE A 105 -7.50 7.58 -3.22
CA ILE A 105 -8.08 8.03 -4.50
C ILE A 105 -9.05 6.95 -4.97
N ILE A 106 -10.25 7.38 -5.35
CA ILE A 106 -11.23 6.54 -6.02
C ILE A 106 -10.72 6.22 -7.43
N GLU A 107 -10.60 4.94 -7.78
CA GLU A 107 -10.07 4.53 -9.10
C GLU A 107 -11.16 4.36 -10.14
N SER A 108 -12.35 3.88 -9.73
CA SER A 108 -13.48 3.63 -10.64
C SER A 108 -14.46 4.78 -10.63
N ASP A 109 -15.01 5.11 -11.80
CA ASP A 109 -16.03 6.14 -11.90
C ASP A 109 -17.36 5.69 -11.31
N MET A 110 -18.14 6.64 -10.78
CA MET A 110 -19.43 6.40 -10.13
C MET A 110 -19.39 5.29 -9.06
N THR A 111 -18.34 5.27 -8.23
CA THR A 111 -18.17 4.31 -7.14
C THR A 111 -19.24 4.54 -6.06
N PRO A 112 -20.08 3.53 -5.72
CA PRO A 112 -21.09 3.68 -4.69
C PRO A 112 -20.48 3.70 -3.29
N MET A 113 -20.85 4.71 -2.50
CA MET A 113 -20.56 4.82 -1.08
C MET A 113 -21.76 4.30 -0.28
N LEU A 114 -21.63 3.11 0.29
CA LEU A 114 -22.71 2.37 0.96
C LEU A 114 -22.88 2.77 2.44
N ILE A 115 -24.07 2.54 3.00
CA ILE A 115 -24.32 2.80 4.43
C ILE A 115 -23.60 1.77 5.33
N LYS A 116 -23.49 0.52 4.87
CA LYS A 116 -22.81 -0.60 5.54
C LYS A 116 -21.80 -1.28 4.60
N PRO A 117 -20.79 -2.00 5.13
CA PRO A 117 -19.84 -2.77 4.32
C PRO A 117 -20.47 -4.08 3.82
N ASP A 118 -21.51 -3.94 3.00
CA ASP A 118 -22.34 -5.02 2.47
C ASP A 118 -22.76 -4.63 1.04
N PRO A 119 -22.51 -5.47 0.02
CA PRO A 119 -22.90 -5.19 -1.36
C PRO A 119 -24.38 -4.88 -1.58
N GLU A 120 -25.29 -5.38 -0.73
CA GLU A 120 -26.73 -5.14 -0.82
C GLU A 120 -27.18 -3.91 0.00
N SER A 121 -26.24 -3.21 0.64
CA SER A 121 -26.55 -2.03 1.43
C SER A 121 -27.03 -0.87 0.55
N PRO A 122 -27.98 -0.04 1.02
CA PRO A 122 -28.36 1.16 0.30
C PRO A 122 -27.18 2.09 0.03
N VAL A 123 -27.17 2.71 -1.15
CA VAL A 123 -26.17 3.71 -1.54
C VAL A 123 -26.48 5.04 -0.85
N ASN A 124 -25.50 5.60 -0.14
CA ASN A 124 -25.59 6.91 0.50
C ASN A 124 -25.14 8.03 -0.45
N ALA A 125 -24.09 7.80 -1.24
CA ALA A 125 -23.54 8.75 -2.21
C ALA A 125 -22.83 8.02 -3.35
N MET A 126 -22.55 8.74 -4.44
CA MET A 126 -21.69 8.27 -5.54
C MET A 126 -20.43 9.12 -5.59
N ALA A 127 -19.28 8.50 -5.82
CA ALA A 127 -18.00 9.18 -5.96
C ALA A 127 -17.40 8.96 -7.36
N GLU A 128 -16.97 10.04 -8.00
CA GLU A 128 -16.29 10.00 -9.29
C GLU A 128 -14.84 9.49 -9.16
N SER A 129 -14.29 8.99 -10.27
CA SER A 129 -12.88 8.63 -10.33
C SER A 129 -11.97 9.85 -10.08
N GLY A 130 -10.87 9.64 -9.37
CA GLY A 130 -9.91 10.70 -9.05
C GLY A 130 -10.26 11.54 -7.82
N VAL A 131 -11.44 11.36 -7.22
CA VAL A 131 -11.80 11.99 -5.94
C VAL A 131 -10.82 11.54 -4.86
N ILE A 132 -10.23 12.52 -4.16
CA ILE A 132 -9.41 12.29 -2.97
C ILE A 132 -10.34 12.26 -1.76
N ALA A 133 -10.41 11.12 -1.08
CA ALA A 133 -11.24 10.91 0.09
C ALA A 133 -10.39 10.66 1.33
N ARG A 134 -10.85 11.09 2.50
CA ARG A 134 -10.22 10.76 3.78
C ARG A 134 -10.54 9.31 4.13
N LEU A 135 -9.51 8.53 4.46
CA LEU A 135 -9.66 7.16 4.93
C LEU A 135 -9.91 7.16 6.44
N MET A 136 -11.11 6.74 6.84
CA MET A 136 -11.51 6.71 8.25
C MET A 136 -11.06 5.40 8.90
N SER A 137 -11.55 4.28 8.37
CA SER A 137 -11.19 2.92 8.75
C SER A 137 -11.15 2.03 7.52
N CYS A 138 -10.46 0.89 7.60
CA CYS A 138 -10.46 -0.12 6.56
C CYS A 138 -10.24 -1.52 7.11
N GLY A 139 -11.12 -2.45 6.76
CA GLY A 139 -10.97 -3.89 6.97
C GLY A 139 -10.32 -4.56 5.76
N LEU A 140 -10.50 -5.87 5.59
CA LEU A 140 -9.92 -6.62 4.46
C LEU A 140 -10.52 -6.20 3.11
N ASP A 141 -11.85 -6.13 3.02
CA ASP A 141 -12.55 -5.90 1.75
C ASP A 141 -13.19 -4.51 1.64
N TRP A 142 -13.39 -3.83 2.77
CA TRP A 142 -14.17 -2.61 2.85
C TRP A 142 -13.43 -1.50 3.59
N CYS A 143 -13.44 -0.31 2.99
CA CYS A 143 -12.96 0.90 3.65
C CYS A 143 -14.11 1.87 3.89
N ARG A 144 -14.14 2.50 5.07
CA ARG A 144 -14.99 3.65 5.32
C ARG A 144 -14.24 4.92 4.95
N ILE A 145 -14.83 5.70 4.05
CA ILE A 145 -14.23 6.94 3.54
C ILE A 145 -15.15 8.14 3.75
N SER A 146 -14.58 9.34 3.70
CA SER A 146 -15.33 10.59 3.68
C SER A 146 -14.81 11.54 2.59
N ALA A 147 -15.72 12.07 1.78
CA ALA A 147 -15.45 13.02 0.70
C ALA A 147 -16.68 13.91 0.48
N GLY A 148 -16.46 15.20 0.16
CA GLY A 148 -17.56 16.12 -0.20
C GLY A 148 -18.65 16.26 0.87
N GLY A 149 -18.31 16.10 2.15
CA GLY A 149 -19.29 16.10 3.26
C GLY A 149 -20.09 14.80 3.43
N SER A 150 -19.96 13.85 2.51
CA SER A 150 -20.56 12.51 2.61
C SER A 150 -19.58 11.50 3.19
N SER A 151 -20.11 10.43 3.77
CA SER A 151 -19.33 9.28 4.24
C SER A 151 -20.03 7.99 3.87
N GLY A 152 -19.25 6.93 3.67
CA GLY A 152 -19.79 5.61 3.36
C GLY A 152 -18.71 4.55 3.24
N TRP A 153 -19.15 3.32 3.04
CA TRP A 153 -18.30 2.15 2.81
C TRP A 153 -18.12 1.92 1.32
N VAL A 154 -16.90 1.68 0.91
CA VAL A 154 -16.53 1.34 -0.47
C VAL A 154 -15.68 0.08 -0.45
N GLU A 155 -15.75 -0.69 -1.53
CA GLU A 155 -14.87 -1.84 -1.70
C GLU A 155 -13.41 -1.37 -1.82
N LYS A 156 -12.52 -1.97 -1.03
CA LYS A 156 -11.09 -1.61 -0.97
C LYS A 156 -10.42 -1.67 -2.34
N ARG A 157 -10.80 -2.64 -3.18
CA ARG A 157 -10.22 -2.82 -4.52
C ARG A 157 -10.43 -1.62 -5.46
N GLY A 158 -11.38 -0.73 -5.15
CA GLY A 158 -11.62 0.50 -5.91
C GLY A 158 -10.79 1.70 -5.43
N LEU A 159 -9.85 1.48 -4.51
CA LEU A 159 -9.08 2.54 -3.85
C LEU A 159 -7.58 2.40 -4.09
N TRP A 160 -6.96 3.51 -4.48
CA TRP A 160 -5.52 3.69 -4.35
C TRP A 160 -5.19 4.41 -3.04
N GLY A 161 -4.08 4.08 -2.38
CA GLY A 161 -3.70 4.67 -1.09
C GLY A 161 -3.93 3.78 0.13
N VAL A 162 -4.29 2.52 -0.09
CA VAL A 162 -4.46 1.46 0.92
C VAL A 162 -3.93 0.13 0.36
N ARG A 163 -3.23 -0.68 1.16
CA ARG A 163 -2.75 -2.00 0.69
C ARG A 163 -3.85 -3.06 0.76
N PRO A 164 -3.83 -4.10 -0.10
CA PRO A 164 -4.83 -5.17 -0.08
C PRO A 164 -5.00 -5.83 1.30
N ASP A 165 -3.90 -6.05 2.01
CA ASP A 165 -3.83 -6.67 3.33
C ASP A 165 -3.87 -5.67 4.50
N GLU A 166 -3.94 -4.37 4.22
CA GLU A 166 -3.94 -3.35 5.26
C GLU A 166 -5.26 -3.33 6.03
N ILE A 167 -5.15 -3.37 7.36
CA ILE A 167 -6.24 -3.10 8.30
C ILE A 167 -5.92 -1.78 9.01
N LYS A 168 -6.91 -0.91 9.08
CA LYS A 168 -6.85 0.38 9.75
C LYS A 168 -8.12 0.60 10.58
N ASP A 169 -7.94 0.87 11.86
CA ASP A 169 -9.02 1.30 12.76
C ASP A 169 -9.34 2.80 12.61
#